data_AF-A0AAU8FXE0-F1
#
_entry.id   AF-A0AAU8FXE0-F1
#
_cell.length_a   1.000
_cell.length_b   1.000
_cell.length_c   1.000
_cell.angle_alpha   90.00
_cell.angle_beta   90.00
_cell.angle_gamma   90.00
#
_symmetry.space_group_name_H-M   'P 1'
#
loop_
_entity.id
_entity.type
_entity.pdbx_description
1 polymer ?
#
loop_
_entity_poly.entity_id
_entity_poly.type
_entity_poly.pdbx_seq_one_letter_code
_entity_poly.pdbx_strand_id
1 'polypeptide(L)' 'MARRTGYSMCTCGKRGYGDAHNAERALGRVTAKRRRIRAAVGTARGMKFEQRHYECDFGGVHLTSMSRREYEEVAA' A
#
# COMPACT_ATOMS: atom_id res chain seq x y z
N MET A 1 9.92 19.20 6.08
CA MET A 1 8.89 18.20 6.45
C MET A 1 8.34 17.55 5.19
N ALA A 2 8.47 16.23 5.01
CA ALA A 2 8.00 15.58 3.78
C ALA A 2 6.45 15.62 3.70
N ARG A 3 5.90 16.34 2.71
CA ARG A 3 4.46 16.49 2.45
C ARG A 3 3.75 15.14 2.62
N ARG A 4 2.77 15.03 3.51
CA ARG A 4 2.01 13.79 3.67
C ARG A 4 1.29 13.51 2.36
N THR A 5 1.42 12.31 1.82
CA THR A 5 0.59 11.87 0.71
C THR A 5 -0.84 11.82 1.24
N GLY A 6 -1.72 12.69 0.72
CA GLY A 6 -3.14 12.65 1.05
C GLY A 6 -3.76 11.37 0.52
N TYR A 7 -4.63 10.75 1.31
CA TYR A 7 -5.51 9.69 0.83
C TYR A 7 -6.95 10.16 0.98
N SER A 8 -7.80 9.79 0.04
CA SER A 8 -9.25 9.89 0.17
C SER A 8 -9.82 8.51 0.50
N MET A 9 -11.03 8.48 1.05
CA MET A 9 -11.79 7.24 1.10
C MET A 9 -12.35 7.00 -0.31
N CYS A 10 -11.93 5.92 -0.95
CA CYS A 10 -12.55 5.48 -2.19
C CYS A 10 -13.92 4.88 -1.87
N THR A 11 -14.82 4.90 -2.84
CA THR A 11 -16.16 4.32 -2.76
C THR A 11 -16.15 2.81 -2.51
N CYS A 12 -15.06 2.10 -2.83
CA CYS A 12 -14.86 0.69 -2.46
C CYS A 12 -14.56 0.48 -0.95
N GLY A 13 -14.55 1.56 -0.16
CA GLY A 13 -14.28 1.53 1.29
C GLY A 13 -12.80 1.49 1.67
N LYS A 14 -11.88 1.45 0.68
CA LYS A 14 -10.43 1.46 0.91
C LYS A 14 -9.85 2.86 0.74
N ARG A 15 -8.64 3.06 1.28
CA ARG A 15 -7.89 4.32 1.10
C ARG A 15 -7.38 4.43 -0.33
N GLY A 16 -7.91 5.38 -1.10
CA GLY A 16 -7.49 5.71 -2.46
C GLY A 16 -6.49 6.87 -2.46
N TYR A 17 -5.44 6.73 -3.27
CA TYR A 17 -4.54 7.83 -3.62
C TYR A 17 -4.96 8.38 -4.99
N GLY A 18 -4.79 9.68 -5.19
CA GLY A 18 -5.26 10.35 -6.42
C GLY A 18 -4.54 9.90 -7.69
N ASP A 19 -3.27 9.49 -7.57
CA ASP A 19 -2.46 9.01 -8.69
C ASP A 19 -1.47 7.92 -8.25
N ALA A 20 -0.88 7.22 -9.23
CA ALA A 20 0.11 6.17 -8.98
C ALA A 20 1.37 6.71 -8.29
N HIS A 21 1.79 7.95 -8.58
CA HIS A 21 2.97 8.56 -7.97
C HIS A 21 2.82 8.75 -6.45
N ASN A 22 1.65 9.21 -6.02
CA ASN A 22 1.27 9.37 -4.63
C ASN A 22 1.15 8.01 -3.95
N ALA A 23 0.54 7.03 -4.62
CA ALA A 23 0.48 5.66 -4.12
C ALA A 23 1.88 5.06 -3.90
N GLU A 24 2.80 5.23 -4.85
CA GLU A 24 4.19 4.76 -4.75
C GLU A 24 4.93 5.43 -3.58
N ARG A 25 4.78 6.75 -3.42
CA ARG A 25 5.33 7.47 -2.25
C ARG A 25 4.74 6.97 -0.94
N ALA A 26 3.45 6.66 -0.91
CA ALA A 26 2.80 6.13 0.27
C ALA A 26 3.27 4.70 0.57
N LEU A 27 3.41 3.86 -0.45
CA LEU A 27 3.92 2.50 -0.37
C LEU A 27 5.32 2.49 0.28
N GLY A 28 6.24 3.30 -0.23
CA GLY A 28 7.59 3.42 0.33
C GLY A 28 7.60 3.80 1.81
N ARG A 29 6.71 4.71 2.24
CA ARG A 29 6.58 5.13 3.64
C ARG A 29 6.02 4.02 4.52
N VAL A 30 4.96 3.35 4.08
CA VAL A 30 4.33 2.26 4.83
C VAL A 30 5.33 1.12 4.99
N THR A 31 6.02 0.71 3.93
CA THR A 31 7.07 -0.31 3.96
C THR A 31 8.21 0.07 4.89
N ALA A 32 8.70 1.32 4.82
CA ALA A 32 9.74 1.80 5.73
C ALA A 32 9.29 1.77 7.20
N LYS A 33 8.04 2.17 7.49
CA LYS A 33 7.47 2.08 8.83
C LYS A 33 7.38 0.64 9.33
N ARG A 34 6.90 -0.28 8.50
CA ARG A 34 6.82 -1.72 8.84
C ARG A 34 8.20 -2.32 9.08
N ARG A 35 9.21 -1.94 8.30
CA ARG A 35 10.61 -2.35 8.52
C ARG A 35 11.14 -1.88 9.86
N ARG A 36 10.88 -0.64 10.26
CA ARG A 36 11.25 -0.14 11.60
C ARG A 36 10.56 -0.91 12.71
N ILE A 37 9.26 -1.21 12.56
CA ILE A 37 8.51 -2.01 13.54
C ILE A 37 9.09 -3.42 13.63
N ARG A 38 9.38 -4.06 12.49
CA ARG A 38 10.04 -5.38 12.44
C ARG A 38 11.39 -5.36 13.16
N ALA A 39 12.21 -4.33 12.94
CA ALA A 39 13.49 -4.19 13.61
C ALA A 39 13.33 -4.04 15.13
N ALA A 40 12.31 -3.30 15.58
CA ALA A 40 12.03 -3.12 17.01
C ALA A 40 11.46 -4.37 17.69
N VAL A 41 10.58 -5.12 17.00
CA VAL A 41 9.92 -6.32 17.53
C VAL A 41 10.82 -7.56 17.42
N GLY A 42 11.83 -7.55 16.55
CA GLY A 42 12.77 -8.65 16.34
C GLY A 42 12.23 -9.81 15.51
N THR A 43 10.91 -9.89 15.29
CA THR A 43 10.26 -10.90 14.44
C THR A 43 9.31 -10.29 13.42
N ALA A 44 9.19 -10.96 12.27
CA ALA A 44 8.26 -10.60 11.20
C ALA A 44 7.00 -11.49 11.15
N ARG A 45 6.88 -12.46 12.06
CA ARG A 45 5.79 -13.43 12.05
C ARG A 45 4.45 -12.70 12.25
N GLY A 46 3.52 -12.87 11.29
CA GLY A 46 2.21 -12.22 11.30
C GLY A 46 2.17 -10.78 10.78
N MET A 47 3.32 -10.17 10.42
CA MET A 47 3.34 -8.84 9.85
C MET A 47 3.06 -8.87 8.34
N LYS A 48 1.97 -8.21 7.92
CA LYS A 48 1.69 -7.95 6.51
C LYS A 48 2.45 -6.72 6.05
N PHE A 49 3.13 -6.84 4.92
CA PHE A 49 3.79 -5.74 4.24
C PHE A 49 3.00 -5.43 2.97
N GLU A 50 2.63 -4.18 2.82
CA GLU A 50 2.12 -3.63 1.58
C GLU A 50 3.29 -3.57 0.59
N GLN A 51 3.17 -4.25 -0.55
CA GLN A 51 4.26 -4.40 -1.53
C GLN A 51 3.97 -3.76 -2.89
N ARG A 52 2.70 -3.52 -3.19
CA ARG A 52 2.26 -3.06 -4.52
C ARG A 52 1.11 -2.09 -4.41
N HIS A 53 0.82 -1.41 -5.51
CA HIS A 53 -0.37 -0.61 -5.67
C HIS A 53 -1.14 -1.04 -6.92
N TYR A 54 -2.45 -0.79 -6.95
CA TYR A 54 -3.32 -1.12 -8.08
C TYR A 54 -4.37 -0.04 -8.29
N GLU A 55 -4.81 0.12 -9.54
CA GLU A 55 -5.88 1.05 -9.89
C GLU A 55 -7.23 0.44 -9.53
N CYS A 56 -8.09 1.26 -8.92
CA CYS A 56 -9.44 0.90 -8.57
C CYS A 56 -10.39 1.29 -9.71
N ASP A 57 -11.33 0.41 -10.05
CA ASP A 57 -12.35 0.69 -11.07
C ASP A 57 -13.20 1.93 -10.74
N PHE A 58 -13.36 2.23 -9.45
CA PHE A 58 -14.13 3.38 -8.97
C PHE A 58 -13.34 4.70 -8.91
N GLY A 59 -12.08 4.68 -9.36
CA GLY A 59 -11.20 5.83 -9.33
C GLY A 59 -10.26 5.83 -8.13
N GLY A 60 -8.99 6.09 -8.43
CA GLY A 60 -7.90 6.15 -7.46
C GLY A 60 -7.07 4.88 -7.37
N VAL A 61 -5.96 4.97 -6.65
CA VAL A 61 -4.96 3.91 -6.54
C VAL A 61 -4.91 3.38 -5.11
N HIS A 62 -4.95 2.07 -4.94
CA HIS A 62 -4.93 1.39 -3.65
C HIS A 62 -3.62 0.66 -3.40
N LEU A 63 -3.25 0.52 -2.12
CA LEU A 63 -2.12 -0.32 -1.71
C LEU A 63 -2.60 -1.74 -1.44
N THR A 64 -1.79 -2.72 -1.82
CA THR A 64 -2.03 -4.13 -1.56
C THR A 64 -0.84 -4.80 -0.89
N SER A 65 -1.15 -5.78 -0.04
CA SER A 65 -0.17 -6.67 0.61
C SER A 65 -0.05 -8.03 -0.09
N MET A 66 -0.77 -8.19 -1.21
CA MET A 66 -0.70 -9.40 -2.03
C MET A 66 0.70 -9.57 -2.62
N SER A 67 1.15 -10.82 -2.72
CA SER A 67 2.33 -11.17 -3.50
C SER A 67 2.09 -10.89 -4.98
N ARG A 68 3.17 -10.85 -5.78
CA ARG A 68 3.09 -10.68 -7.23
C ARG A 68 2.12 -11.67 -7.86
N ARG A 69 2.25 -12.94 -7.51
CA ARG A 69 1.47 -14.04 -8.09
C ARG A 69 -0.01 -13.90 -7.76
N GLU A 70 -0.33 -13.65 -6.48
CA GLU A 70 -1.73 -13.44 -6.05
C GLU A 70 -2.35 -12.21 -6.71
N TYR A 71 -1.56 -11.16 -6.93
CA TYR A 71 -2.03 -9.97 -7.65
C TYR A 71 -2.33 -10.28 -9.12
N GLU A 72 -1.43 -10.98 -9.80
CA GLU A 72 -1.61 -11.38 -11.20
C GLU A 72 -2.77 -12.38 -11.37
N GLU A 73 -3.01 -13.27 -10.41
CA GLU A 73 -4.14 -14.21 -10.40
C GLU A 73 -5.51 -13.52 -10.18
N VAL A 74 -5.55 -12.40 -9.44
CA VAL A 74 -6.80 -11.65 -9.19
C VAL A 74 -7.07 -10.58 -10.25
N ALA A 75 -6.02 -10.09 -10.92
CA ALA A 75 -6.12 -9.11 -11.99
C ALA A 75 -6.33 -9.73 -13.39
N ALA A 76 -6.26 -11.07 -13.52
CA ALA A 76 -6.53 -11.82 -14.75
C ALA A 76 -8.00 -12.25 -14.84
#